data_AF-A0A238TE29-F1
#
_entry.id   AF-A0A238TE29-F1
#
_cell.length_a   1.000
_cell.length_b   1.000
_cell.length_c   1.000
_cell.angle_alpha   90.00
_cell.angle_beta   90.00
_cell.angle_gamma   90.00
#
_symmetry.space_group_name_H-M   'P 1'
#
loop_
_entity.id
_entity.type
_entity.pdbx_description
1 polymer ?
#
loop_
_entity_poly.entity_id
_entity_poly.type
_entity_poly.pdbx_seq_one_letter_code
_entity_poly.pdbx_strand_id
1 'polypeptide(L)'
;MGDLYEWAGELRQYTTGRGEIPFCRPEFIVSFYGDVWRKLKNEQFLRDLSREQFAERSAYFCRELNAVHPFIEGNGRITRLFLQDLAAPNGYSVSMKILEADKGAWYAAMKTAFETTDTRLLATLILSALT
;
A
#
# COMPACT_ATOMS: atom_id res chain seq x y z
N MET A 1 5.66 -9.44 15.80
CA MET A 1 4.26 -8.90 15.82
C MET A 1 3.23 -9.96 16.20
N GLY A 2 3.56 -11.27 16.16
CA GLY A 2 2.66 -12.34 16.61
C GLY A 2 2.45 -12.44 18.13
N ASP A 3 3.23 -11.74 18.95
CA ASP A 3 3.17 -11.87 20.42
C ASP A 3 2.16 -10.94 21.12
N LEU A 4 1.37 -10.13 20.38
CA LEU A 4 0.47 -9.16 21.00
C LEU A 4 -1.02 -9.52 20.93
N TYR A 5 -1.45 -10.24 19.89
CA TYR A 5 -2.85 -10.62 19.67
C TYR A 5 -2.95 -11.94 18.93
N GLU A 6 -3.88 -12.81 19.33
CA GLU A 6 -4.09 -14.14 18.73
C GLU A 6 -4.43 -14.08 17.22
N TRP A 7 -5.07 -13.01 16.75
CA TRP A 7 -5.46 -12.80 15.36
C TRP A 7 -4.35 -12.17 14.49
N ALA A 8 -3.16 -11.90 15.05
CA ALA A 8 -2.09 -11.24 14.32
C ALA A 8 -1.62 -12.09 13.12
N GLY A 9 -1.95 -11.65 11.90
CA GLY A 9 -1.64 -12.36 10.66
C GLY A 9 -2.81 -13.14 10.07
N GLU A 10 -3.95 -13.20 10.76
CA GLU A 10 -5.17 -13.80 10.22
C GLU A 10 -5.97 -12.79 9.38
N LEU A 11 -6.54 -13.28 8.26
CA LEU A 11 -7.44 -12.46 7.45
C LEU A 11 -8.70 -12.12 8.25
N ARG A 12 -9.16 -10.87 8.14
CA ARG A 12 -10.39 -10.46 8.80
C ARG A 12 -11.61 -11.19 8.23
N GLN A 13 -12.57 -11.48 9.11
CA GLN A 13 -13.78 -12.23 8.77
C GLN A 13 -15.03 -11.35 8.61
N TYR A 14 -14.90 -10.03 8.78
CA TYR A 14 -16.00 -9.07 8.58
C TYR A 14 -15.54 -7.83 7.82
N THR A 15 -16.48 -7.15 7.18
CA THR A 15 -16.21 -5.92 6.42
C THR A 15 -15.85 -4.78 7.37
N THR A 16 -14.73 -4.12 7.09
CA THR A 16 -14.29 -2.90 7.79
C THR A 16 -14.25 -1.74 6.80
N GLY A 17 -14.11 -0.51 7.31
CA GLY A 17 -14.03 0.68 6.47
C GLY A 17 -13.46 1.85 7.26
N ARG A 18 -13.09 2.91 6.54
CA ARG A 18 -12.77 4.22 7.11
C ARG A 18 -13.54 5.27 6.31
N GLY A 19 -14.44 5.98 6.98
CA GLY A 19 -15.39 6.87 6.31
C GLY A 19 -16.57 6.08 5.72
N GLU A 20 -17.11 6.56 4.60
CA GLU A 20 -18.34 6.01 4.00
C GLU A 20 -18.09 4.82 3.07
N ILE A 21 -16.86 4.68 2.56
CA ILE A 21 -16.51 3.61 1.61
C ILE A 21 -15.95 2.41 2.39
N PRO A 22 -16.58 1.22 2.31
CA PRO A 22 -16.04 0.02 2.93
C PRO A 22 -14.80 -0.48 2.18
N PHE A 23 -13.89 -1.13 2.90
CA PHE A 23 -12.84 -1.94 2.29
C PHE A 23 -13.43 -3.20 1.64
N CYS A 24 -12.58 -4.01 1.00
CA CYS A 24 -12.95 -5.27 0.37
C CYS A 24 -13.82 -6.16 1.30
N ARG A 25 -14.79 -6.89 0.77
CA ARG A 25 -15.51 -7.85 1.62
C ARG A 25 -14.61 -9.06 1.91
N PRO A 26 -14.68 -9.66 3.12
CA PRO A 26 -13.82 -10.77 3.52
C PRO A 26 -13.69 -11.90 2.49
N GLU A 27 -14.81 -12.29 1.89
CA GLU A 27 -14.91 -13.36 0.90
C GLU A 27 -14.10 -13.10 -0.38
N PHE A 28 -13.73 -11.84 -0.67
CA PHE A 28 -12.96 -11.44 -1.84
C PHE A 28 -11.51 -11.02 -1.55
N ILE A 29 -11.08 -11.06 -0.28
CA ILE A 29 -9.73 -10.62 0.10
C ILE A 29 -8.66 -11.41 -0.67
N VAL A 30 -8.77 -12.74 -0.69
CA VAL A 30 -7.80 -13.62 -1.34
C VAL A 30 -7.77 -13.40 -2.85
N SER A 31 -8.95 -13.31 -3.49
CA SER A 31 -9.03 -13.12 -4.94
C SER A 31 -8.46 -11.77 -5.37
N PHE A 32 -8.85 -10.67 -4.70
CA PHE A 32 -8.38 -9.34 -5.07
C PHE A 32 -6.91 -9.14 -4.75
N TYR A 33 -6.40 -9.68 -3.63
CA TYR A 33 -4.96 -9.67 -3.37
C TYR A 33 -4.20 -10.42 -4.48
N GLY A 34 -4.73 -11.56 -4.93
CA GLY A 34 -4.19 -12.32 -6.05
C GLY A 34 -4.16 -11.52 -7.36
N ASP A 35 -5.18 -10.73 -7.63
CA ASP A 35 -5.25 -9.87 -8.83
C ASP A 35 -4.24 -8.72 -8.77
N VAL A 36 -4.09 -8.08 -7.62
CA VAL A 36 -3.06 -7.05 -7.38
C VAL A 36 -1.68 -7.64 -7.63
N TRP A 37 -1.40 -8.83 -7.10
CA TRP A 37 -0.10 -9.49 -7.28
C TRP A 37 0.15 -9.91 -8.73
N ARG A 38 -0.87 -10.45 -9.41
CA ARG A 38 -0.80 -10.80 -10.84
C ARG A 38 -0.49 -9.57 -11.68
N LYS A 39 -1.13 -8.43 -11.40
CA LYS A 39 -0.86 -7.17 -12.10
C LYS A 39 0.56 -6.67 -11.87
N LEU A 40 1.05 -6.70 -10.62
CA LEU A 40 2.42 -6.32 -10.30
C LEU A 40 3.44 -7.20 -11.03
N LYS A 41 3.21 -8.51 -11.07
CA LYS A 41 4.05 -9.45 -11.82
C LYS A 41 4.03 -9.17 -13.32
N ASN A 42 2.87 -8.87 -13.89
CA ASN A 42 2.74 -8.53 -15.31
C ASN A 42 3.49 -7.23 -15.65
N GLU A 43 3.53 -6.28 -14.72
CA GLU A 43 4.33 -5.05 -14.79
C GLU A 43 5.80 -5.26 -14.37
N GLN A 44 6.28 -6.51 -14.38
CA GLN A 44 7.68 -6.89 -14.11
C GLN A 44 8.21 -6.36 -12.78
N PHE A 45 7.35 -6.24 -11.76
CA PHE A 45 7.71 -5.68 -10.46
C PHE A 45 8.33 -4.27 -10.55
N LEU A 46 7.85 -3.49 -11.53
CA LEU A 46 8.26 -2.10 -11.75
C LEU A 46 9.74 -1.93 -12.11
N ARG A 47 10.34 -2.96 -12.71
CA ARG A 47 11.73 -2.94 -13.18
C ARG A 47 11.95 -1.90 -14.27
N ASP A 48 13.14 -1.31 -14.24
CA ASP A 48 13.68 -0.39 -15.25
C ASP A 48 12.85 0.90 -15.45
N LEU A 49 12.02 1.26 -14.48
CA LEU A 49 11.29 2.53 -14.46
C LEU A 49 12.16 3.69 -13.96
N SER A 50 11.84 4.92 -14.39
CA SER A 50 12.41 6.12 -13.75
C SER A 50 11.91 6.24 -12.30
N ARG A 51 12.55 7.08 -11.48
CA ARG A 51 12.13 7.32 -10.09
C ARG A 51 10.68 7.82 -10.02
N GLU A 52 10.31 8.70 -10.92
CA GLU A 52 8.96 9.28 -11.02
C GLU A 52 7.94 8.21 -11.41
N GLN A 53 8.24 7.42 -12.45
CA GLN A 53 7.38 6.31 -12.90
C GLN A 53 7.23 5.23 -11.83
N PHE A 54 8.33 4.89 -11.14
CA PHE A 54 8.32 3.95 -10.03
C PHE A 54 7.44 4.46 -8.89
N ALA A 55 7.56 5.75 -8.51
CA ALA A 55 6.75 6.35 -7.46
C ALA A 55 5.25 6.37 -7.83
N GLU A 56 4.91 6.74 -9.06
CA GLU A 56 3.54 6.73 -9.57
C GLU A 56 2.92 5.33 -9.56
N ARG A 57 3.63 4.34 -10.11
CA ARG A 57 3.15 2.95 -10.12
C ARG A 57 3.08 2.36 -8.72
N SER A 58 4.04 2.66 -7.85
CA SER A 58 4.00 2.25 -6.44
C SER A 58 2.80 2.84 -5.71
N ALA A 59 2.45 4.11 -5.96
CA ALA A 59 1.27 4.75 -5.37
C ALA A 59 -0.02 4.02 -5.74
N TYR A 60 -0.14 3.57 -7.01
CA TYR A 60 -1.24 2.70 -7.42
C TYR A 60 -1.29 1.41 -6.60
N PHE A 61 -0.19 0.66 -6.49
CA PHE A 61 -0.20 -0.60 -5.74
C PHE A 61 -0.47 -0.41 -4.24
N CYS A 62 0.06 0.67 -3.63
CA CYS A 62 -0.26 1.03 -2.25
C CYS A 62 -1.76 1.29 -2.05
N ARG A 63 -2.41 1.99 -3.00
CA ARG A 63 -3.86 2.20 -2.99
C ARG A 63 -4.62 0.88 -3.09
N GLU A 64 -4.26 0.02 -4.04
CA GLU A 64 -4.94 -1.26 -4.25
C GLU A 64 -4.82 -2.16 -3.01
N LEU A 65 -3.63 -2.29 -2.43
CA LEU A 65 -3.42 -3.05 -1.19
C LEU A 65 -4.23 -2.48 -0.02
N ASN A 66 -4.34 -1.15 0.07
CA ASN A 66 -5.16 -0.50 1.08
C ASN A 66 -6.66 -0.73 0.87
N ALA A 67 -7.12 -0.88 -0.36
CA ALA A 67 -8.51 -1.23 -0.67
C ALA A 67 -8.83 -2.69 -0.29
N VAL A 68 -7.88 -3.62 -0.48
CA VAL A 68 -8.01 -5.02 -0.01
C VAL A 68 -8.10 -5.06 1.52
N HIS A 69 -7.21 -4.33 2.20
CA HIS A 69 -7.21 -4.18 3.67
C HIS A 69 -7.37 -5.53 4.42
N PRO A 70 -6.46 -6.49 4.23
CA PRO A 70 -6.68 -7.89 4.61
C PRO A 70 -6.79 -8.15 6.13
N PHE A 71 -6.22 -7.30 6.98
CA PHE A 71 -6.11 -7.53 8.42
C PHE A 71 -6.99 -6.57 9.23
N ILE A 72 -7.23 -6.87 10.52
CA ILE A 72 -7.92 -5.94 11.44
C ILE A 72 -7.04 -4.72 11.75
N GLU A 73 -5.75 -4.96 12.00
CA GLU A 73 -4.75 -3.90 12.18
C GLU A 73 -3.46 -4.21 11.43
N GLY A 74 -2.57 -3.22 11.35
CA GLY A 74 -1.25 -3.39 10.75
C GLY A 74 -1.19 -3.21 9.23
N ASN A 75 -2.32 -3.07 8.53
CA ASN A 75 -2.36 -2.89 7.07
C ASN A 75 -1.44 -1.76 6.59
N GLY A 76 -1.49 -0.58 7.22
CA GLY A 76 -0.62 0.54 6.84
C GLY A 76 0.87 0.25 7.04
N ARG A 77 1.25 -0.53 8.05
CA ARG A 77 2.64 -0.96 8.26
C ARG A 77 3.07 -1.92 7.16
N ILE A 78 2.20 -2.88 6.82
CA ILE A 78 2.45 -3.86 5.77
C ILE A 78 2.57 -3.18 4.41
N THR A 79 1.74 -2.18 4.09
CA THR A 79 1.87 -1.40 2.84
C THR A 79 3.21 -0.67 2.74
N ARG A 80 3.72 -0.11 3.84
CA ARG A 80 5.03 0.56 3.85
C ARG A 80 6.20 -0.43 3.74
N LEU A 81 6.10 -1.61 4.37
CA LEU A 81 7.08 -2.68 4.21
C LEU A 81 7.09 -3.21 2.77
N PHE A 82 5.91 -3.46 2.18
CA PHE A 82 5.78 -3.80 0.77
C PHE A 82 6.47 -2.77 -0.13
N LEU A 83 6.30 -1.48 0.13
CA LEU A 83 6.96 -0.43 -0.65
C LEU A 83 8.49 -0.50 -0.55
N GLN A 84 9.04 -0.79 0.63
CA GLN A 84 10.49 -1.01 0.81
C GLN A 84 10.96 -2.25 0.05
N ASP A 85 10.25 -3.37 0.19
CA ASP A 85 10.58 -4.64 -0.44
C ASP A 85 10.50 -4.54 -1.98
N LEU A 86 9.58 -3.74 -2.50
CA LEU A 86 9.46 -3.45 -3.93
C LEU A 86 10.57 -2.51 -4.42
N ALA A 87 10.98 -1.53 -3.63
CA ALA A 87 11.99 -0.55 -4.01
C ALA A 87 13.40 -1.14 -4.10
N ALA A 88 13.78 -1.98 -3.12
CA ALA A 88 15.13 -2.54 -3.01
C ALA A 88 15.65 -3.23 -4.29
N PRO A 89 14.92 -4.18 -4.92
CA PRO A 89 15.39 -4.83 -6.15
C PRO A 89 15.41 -3.91 -7.37
N ASN A 90 14.73 -2.75 -7.30
CA ASN A 90 14.69 -1.74 -8.36
C ASN A 90 15.77 -0.65 -8.18
N GLY A 91 16.72 -0.86 -7.26
CA GLY A 91 17.83 0.08 -7.05
C GLY A 91 17.46 1.32 -6.23
N TYR A 92 16.30 1.30 -5.57
CA TYR A 92 15.83 2.40 -4.72
C TYR A 92 15.77 1.98 -3.25
N SER A 93 15.97 2.94 -2.37
CA SER A 93 15.64 2.81 -0.94
C SER A 93 14.51 3.76 -0.57
N VAL A 94 13.65 3.35 0.37
CA VAL A 94 12.53 4.17 0.85
C VAL A 94 12.84 4.65 2.26
N SER A 95 12.99 5.96 2.41
CA SER A 95 13.23 6.60 3.71
C SER A 95 11.96 6.67 4.54
N MET A 96 11.83 5.76 5.51
CA MET A 96 10.72 5.80 6.48
C MET A 96 10.74 7.07 7.32
N LYS A 97 11.92 7.65 7.58
CA LYS A 97 12.01 8.95 8.25
C LYS A 97 11.27 10.04 7.47
N ILE A 98 11.37 10.05 6.14
CA ILE A 98 10.68 11.03 5.29
C ILE A 98 9.17 10.73 5.25
N LEU A 99 8.78 9.47 5.02
CA LEU A 99 7.36 9.09 4.99
C LEU A 99 6.65 9.32 6.33
N GLU A 100 7.35 9.14 7.44
CA GLU A 100 6.79 9.31 8.79
C GLU A 100 6.98 10.71 9.38
N ALA A 101 7.72 11.60 8.71
CA ALA A 101 7.88 12.99 9.14
C ALA A 101 6.52 13.72 9.17
N ASP A 102 5.65 13.41 8.22
CA ASP A 102 4.26 13.87 8.19
C ASP A 102 3.30 12.70 7.96
N LYS A 103 2.99 11.99 9.05
CA LYS A 103 1.99 10.91 9.03
C LYS A 103 0.62 11.41 8.58
N GLY A 104 0.28 12.68 8.84
CA GLY A 104 -0.99 13.29 8.43
C GLY A 104 -1.11 13.37 6.91
N ALA A 105 -0.06 13.87 6.25
CA ALA A 105 0.01 13.92 4.79
C ALA A 105 -0.09 12.53 4.16
N TRP A 106 0.61 11.52 4.71
CA TRP A 106 0.49 10.14 4.22
C TRP A 106 -0.94 9.61 4.34
N TYR A 107 -1.59 9.78 5.50
CA TYR A 107 -2.97 9.33 5.69
C TYR A 107 -3.96 10.07 4.80
N ALA A 108 -3.79 11.39 4.62
CA ALA A 108 -4.61 12.18 3.72
C ALA A 108 -4.46 11.69 2.27
N ALA A 109 -3.22 11.47 1.80
CA ALA A 109 -2.94 10.98 0.46
C ALA A 109 -3.53 9.57 0.23
N MET A 110 -3.41 8.66 1.20
CA MET A 110 -4.02 7.32 1.14
C MET A 110 -5.54 7.38 1.12
N LYS A 111 -6.16 8.28 1.90
CA LYS A 111 -7.60 8.50 1.90
C LYS A 111 -8.08 9.02 0.54
N THR A 112 -7.44 10.07 0.02
CA THR A 112 -7.76 10.61 -1.31
C THR A 112 -7.61 9.54 -2.38
N ALA A 113 -6.50 8.80 -2.41
CA ALA A 113 -6.30 7.72 -3.38
C ALA A 113 -7.40 6.64 -3.28
N PHE A 114 -7.80 6.26 -2.07
CA PHE A 114 -8.85 5.27 -1.87
C PHE A 114 -10.22 5.77 -2.35
N GLU A 115 -10.60 7.00 -2.01
CA GLU A 115 -11.93 7.54 -2.27
C GLU A 115 -12.13 8.04 -3.71
N THR A 116 -11.09 8.60 -4.33
CA THR A 116 -11.21 9.28 -5.64
C THR A 116 -10.39 8.64 -6.75
N THR A 117 -9.60 7.60 -6.43
CA THR A 117 -8.60 6.97 -7.32
C THR A 117 -7.39 7.86 -7.65
N ASP A 118 -7.37 9.11 -7.19
CA ASP A 118 -6.26 10.04 -7.41
C ASP A 118 -5.06 9.70 -6.54
N THR A 119 -4.00 9.20 -7.16
CA THR A 119 -2.76 8.78 -6.50
C THR A 119 -1.66 9.83 -6.54
N ARG A 120 -1.89 11.02 -7.09
CA ARG A 120 -0.84 12.03 -7.33
C ARG A 120 -0.13 12.47 -6.06
N LEU A 121 -0.88 12.77 -5.00
CA LEU A 121 -0.30 13.15 -3.71
C LEU A 121 0.52 12.01 -3.10
N LEU A 122 0.03 10.78 -3.22
CA LEU A 122 0.72 9.60 -2.72
C LEU A 122 2.02 9.35 -3.51
N ALA A 123 1.99 9.50 -4.83
CA ALA A 123 3.17 9.40 -5.69
C ALA A 123 4.22 10.46 -5.33
N THR A 124 3.82 11.71 -5.08
CA THR A 124 4.74 12.78 -4.63
C THR A 124 5.42 12.45 -3.31
N LEU A 125 4.67 11.92 -2.34
CA LEU A 125 5.22 11.52 -1.04
C LEU A 125 6.15 10.30 -1.16
N ILE A 126 5.82 9.34 -2.02
CA ILE A 126 6.71 8.21 -2.30
C ILE A 126 8.00 8.72 -2.95
N LEU A 127 7.89 9.55 -3.99
CA LEU A 127 9.03 10.10 -4.72
C LEU A 127 9.99 10.88 -3.80
N SER A 128 9.45 11.70 -2.90
CA SER A 128 10.28 12.46 -1.95
C SER A 128 11.02 11.57 -0.95
N ALA A 129 10.53 10.35 -0.71
CA ALA A 129 11.15 9.37 0.16
C ALA A 129 12.09 8.39 -0.55
N LEU A 130 12.13 8.36 -1.89
CA LEU A 130 13.06 7.52 -2.64
C LEU A 130 14.48 8.10 -2.59
N THR A 131 15.45 7.29 -2.20
CA THR A 131 16.88 7.60 -2.22
C THR A 131 17.66 6.62 -3.07
#